data_AF-A0A3P7IJQ8-F1
#
_entry.id   AF-A0A3P7IJQ8-F1
#
_cell.length_a   1.000
_cell.length_b   1.000
_cell.length_c   1.000
_cell.angle_alpha   90.00
_cell.angle_beta   90.00
_cell.angle_gamma   90.00
#
_symmetry.space_group_name_H-M   'P 1'
#
loop_
_entity.id
_entity.type
_entity.pdbx_description
1 polymer ?
#
loop_
_entity_poly.entity_id
_entity_poly.type
_entity_poly.pdbx_seq_one_letter_code
_entity_poly.pdbx_strand_id
1 'polypeptide(L)'
;MMRAVAVNKAVKLDGVLHEFLPSLMSCMLGRVLCTRPESDNHWALRDFAGKTLITIIKDHGTKDTRRRAFRAVKRIFDDPSSSYSMIYGTITTLLEFATPVERIRLHPRFMILLEKTRTTAASGGDQQERIEAHKLHASLT
;
A
#
# COMPACT_ATOMS: atom_id res chain seq x y z
N MET A 1 -14.21 -10.59 5.09
CA MET A 1 -15.30 -9.92 5.84
C MET A 1 -15.54 -8.48 5.38
N MET A 2 -14.62 -7.54 5.57
CA MET A 2 -14.87 -6.11 5.24
C MET A 2 -15.31 -5.86 3.79
N ARG A 3 -14.70 -6.55 2.81
CA ARG A 3 -15.13 -6.46 1.41
C ARG A 3 -16.60 -6.86 1.21
N ALA A 4 -17.09 -7.87 1.93
CA ALA A 4 -18.48 -8.32 1.84
C ALA A 4 -19.45 -7.27 2.40
N VAL A 5 -19.07 -6.60 3.49
CA VAL A 5 -19.85 -5.48 4.06
C VAL A 5 -19.86 -4.30 3.08
N ALA A 6 -18.71 -3.98 2.48
CA ALA A 6 -18.56 -2.87 1.54
C ALA A 6 -19.44 -2.97 0.29
N VAL A 7 -19.67 -4.19 -0.23
CA VAL A 7 -20.50 -4.42 -1.42
C VAL A 7 -21.99 -4.57 -1.09
N ASN A 8 -22.36 -4.65 0.19
CA ASN A 8 -23.74 -4.79 0.59
C ASN A 8 -24.47 -3.44 0.51
N LYS A 9 -25.28 -3.25 -0.54
CA LYS A 9 -26.05 -2.02 -0.77
C LYS A 9 -27.10 -1.72 0.31
N ALA A 10 -27.50 -2.71 1.11
CA ALA A 10 -28.44 -2.50 2.23
C ALA A 10 -27.77 -1.84 3.44
N VAL A 11 -26.43 -1.87 3.52
CA VAL A 11 -25.66 -1.27 4.62
C VAL A 11 -25.16 0.10 4.19
N LYS A 12 -25.54 1.14 4.93
CA LYS A 12 -24.95 2.47 4.79
C LYS A 12 -23.68 2.55 5.63
N LEU A 13 -22.54 2.76 4.97
CA LEU A 13 -21.23 2.92 5.63
C LEU A 13 -20.86 4.38 5.92
N ASP A 14 -21.74 5.31 5.57
CA ASP A 14 -21.58 6.73 5.87
C ASP A 14 -21.36 6.95 7.38
N GLY A 15 -20.41 7.81 7.72
CA GLY A 15 -20.09 8.14 9.10
C GLY A 15 -19.19 7.12 9.81
N VAL A 16 -19.20 5.83 9.46
CA VAL A 16 -18.42 4.78 10.18
C VAL A 16 -17.12 4.38 9.48
N LEU A 17 -16.86 4.85 8.25
CA LEU A 17 -15.64 4.52 7.50
C LEU A 17 -14.34 4.76 8.29
N HIS A 18 -14.31 5.78 9.14
CA HIS A 18 -13.13 6.11 9.92
C HIS A 18 -12.73 5.04 10.94
N GLU A 19 -13.65 4.13 11.31
CA GLU A 19 -13.38 2.99 12.18
C GLU A 19 -12.79 1.81 11.38
N PHE A 20 -13.21 1.62 10.13
CA PHE A 20 -12.81 0.48 9.29
C PHE A 20 -11.49 0.70 8.52
N LEU A 21 -11.32 1.90 7.95
CA LEU A 21 -10.19 2.20 7.06
C LEU A 21 -8.82 2.04 7.75
N PRO A 22 -8.63 2.41 9.04
CA PRO A 22 -7.35 2.21 9.73
C PRO A 22 -6.93 0.74 9.83
N SER A 23 -7.88 -0.17 10.03
CA SER A 23 -7.59 -1.61 10.08
C SER A 23 -7.12 -2.15 8.72
N LEU A 24 -7.77 -1.75 7.63
CA LEU A 24 -7.31 -2.09 6.26
C LEU A 24 -5.93 -1.51 5.98
N MET A 25 -5.71 -0.26 6.38
CA MET A 25 -4.39 0.38 6.24
C MET A 25 -3.32 -0.34 7.05
N SER A 26 -3.64 -0.87 8.23
CA SER A 26 -2.68 -1.65 9.04
C SER A 26 -2.30 -2.97 8.35
N CYS A 27 -3.26 -3.67 7.74
CA CYS A 27 -2.99 -4.87 6.93
C CYS A 27 -2.20 -4.56 5.65
N MET A 28 -2.36 -3.36 5.09
CA MET A 28 -1.69 -2.92 3.87
C MET A 28 -0.27 -2.40 4.14
N LEU A 29 -0.08 -1.62 5.21
CA LEU A 29 1.12 -0.81 5.48
C LEU A 29 1.92 -1.29 6.70
N GLY A 30 1.47 -2.32 7.41
CA GLY A 30 2.17 -2.83 8.59
C GLY A 30 3.58 -3.31 8.27
N ARG A 31 4.53 -3.11 9.19
CA ARG A 31 5.93 -3.55 9.02
C ARG A 31 6.05 -5.08 9.05
N VAL A 32 5.39 -5.72 10.01
CA VAL A 32 5.36 -7.18 10.20
C VAL A 32 3.91 -7.63 10.24
N LEU A 33 3.55 -8.59 9.39
CA LEU A 33 2.18 -9.11 9.27
C LEU A 33 2.09 -10.62 9.58
N CYS A 34 3.24 -11.29 9.64
CA CYS A 34 3.36 -12.73 9.81
C CYS A 34 4.65 -13.03 10.56
N THR A 35 4.74 -14.22 11.16
CA THR A 35 5.91 -14.66 11.92
C THR A 35 7.09 -15.05 11.02
N ARG A 36 6.81 -15.46 9.78
CA ARG A 36 7.80 -15.91 8.80
C ARG A 36 7.58 -15.20 7.46
N PRO A 37 8.04 -13.96 7.31
CA PRO A 37 7.79 -13.16 6.11
C PRO A 37 8.42 -13.74 4.83
N GLU A 38 9.42 -14.59 4.96
CA GLU A 38 10.06 -15.32 3.86
C GLU A 38 9.18 -16.41 3.25
N SER A 39 8.30 -17.03 4.04
CA SER A 39 7.44 -18.15 3.60
C SER A 39 5.97 -17.76 3.46
N ASP A 40 5.48 -16.85 4.30
CA ASP A 40 4.07 -16.50 4.38
C ASP A 40 3.69 -15.47 3.31
N ASN A 41 2.59 -15.70 2.60
CA ASN A 41 2.13 -14.84 1.51
C ASN A 41 1.43 -13.56 2.00
N HIS A 42 2.16 -12.73 2.74
CA HIS A 42 1.68 -11.44 3.22
C HIS A 42 1.52 -10.41 2.08
N TRP A 43 2.13 -10.63 0.92
CA TRP A 43 1.93 -9.81 -0.30
C TRP A 43 0.48 -9.83 -0.76
N ALA A 44 -0.13 -11.02 -0.86
CA ALA A 44 -1.53 -11.16 -1.24
C ALA A 44 -2.49 -10.46 -0.25
N LEU A 45 -2.16 -10.47 1.05
CA LEU A 45 -2.91 -9.73 2.06
C LEU A 45 -2.84 -8.21 1.82
N ARG A 46 -1.64 -7.67 1.54
CA ARG A 46 -1.46 -6.24 1.22
C ARG A 46 -2.25 -5.84 -0.02
N ASP A 47 -2.18 -6.63 -1.09
CA ASP A 47 -2.93 -6.40 -2.33
C ASP A 47 -4.43 -6.42 -2.09
N PHE A 48 -4.91 -7.42 -1.37
CA PHE A 48 -6.33 -7.55 -1.05
C PHE A 48 -6.82 -6.38 -0.18
N ALA A 49 -6.04 -5.99 0.82
CA ALA A 49 -6.35 -4.87 1.70
C ALA A 49 -6.38 -3.54 0.93
N GLY A 50 -5.38 -3.28 0.07
CA GLY A 50 -5.31 -2.07 -0.75
C GLY A 50 -6.46 -1.99 -1.76
N LYS A 51 -6.75 -3.07 -2.49
CA LYS A 51 -7.91 -3.12 -3.41
C LYS A 51 -9.22 -2.90 -2.67
N THR A 52 -9.40 -3.51 -1.49
CA THR A 52 -10.61 -3.33 -0.67
C THR A 52 -10.73 -1.89 -0.17
N LEU A 53 -9.63 -1.28 0.28
CA LEU A 53 -9.57 0.12 0.70
C LEU A 53 -9.98 1.06 -0.43
N ILE A 54 -9.45 0.82 -1.64
CA ILE A 54 -9.77 1.58 -2.85
C ILE A 54 -11.27 1.50 -3.15
N THR A 55 -11.83 0.29 -3.21
CA THR A 55 -13.25 0.08 -3.48
C THR A 55 -14.12 0.82 -2.48
N ILE A 56 -13.84 0.69 -1.17
CA ILE A 56 -14.63 1.36 -0.13
C ILE A 56 -14.58 2.89 -0.28
N ILE A 57 -13.40 3.46 -0.52
CA ILE A 57 -13.25 4.92 -0.66
C ILE A 57 -13.90 5.44 -1.95
N LYS A 58 -13.93 4.64 -3.02
CA LYS A 58 -14.62 5.02 -4.27
C LYS A 58 -16.14 5.00 -4.11
N ASP A 59 -16.66 3.96 -3.46
CA ASP A 59 -18.11 3.72 -3.39
C ASP A 59 -18.77 4.52 -2.26
N HIS A 60 -18.08 4.69 -1.12
CA HIS A 60 -18.64 5.28 0.10
C HIS A 60 -17.83 6.47 0.63
N GLY A 61 -16.64 6.72 0.10
CA GLY A 61 -15.72 7.72 0.64
C GLY A 61 -16.00 9.15 0.17
N THR A 62 -15.86 10.11 1.08
CA THR A 62 -15.87 11.54 0.74
C THR A 62 -14.54 11.99 0.12
N LYS A 63 -14.52 13.20 -0.45
CA LYS A 63 -13.26 13.84 -0.92
C LYS A 63 -12.23 13.94 0.20
N ASP A 64 -12.64 14.19 1.43
CA ASP A 64 -11.75 14.29 2.58
C ASP A 64 -11.20 12.93 3.00
N THR A 65 -12.03 11.88 2.99
CA THR A 65 -11.59 10.51 3.24
C THR A 65 -10.51 10.09 2.23
N ARG A 66 -10.74 10.34 0.93
CA ARG A 66 -9.75 10.07 -0.11
C ARG A 66 -8.46 10.85 0.11
N ARG A 67 -8.55 12.15 0.41
CA ARG A 67 -7.38 13.02 0.66
C ARG A 67 -6.59 12.58 1.89
N ARG A 68 -7.27 12.12 2.96
CA ARG A 68 -6.63 11.59 4.17
C ARG A 68 -5.92 10.27 3.90
N ALA A 69 -6.58 9.35 3.19
CA ALA A 69 -5.98 8.07 2.80
C ALA A 69 -4.74 8.28 1.92
N PHE A 70 -4.83 9.11 0.87
CA PHE A 70 -3.69 9.44 0.01
C PHE A 70 -2.52 10.03 0.80
N ARG A 71 -2.77 11.01 1.68
CA ARG A 71 -1.72 11.61 2.52
C ARG A 71 -1.05 10.59 3.45
N ALA A 72 -1.82 9.70 4.05
CA ALA A 72 -1.28 8.69 4.95
C ALA A 72 -0.41 7.68 4.21
N VAL A 73 -0.85 7.22 3.04
CA VAL A 73 -0.08 6.32 2.19
C VAL A 73 1.18 7.01 1.65
N LYS A 74 1.06 8.26 1.19
CA LYS A 74 2.20 9.06 0.72
C LYS A 74 3.25 9.26 1.79
N ARG A 75 2.85 9.49 3.05
CA ARG A 75 3.78 9.61 4.17
C ARG A 75 4.68 8.37 4.31
N ILE A 76 4.10 7.17 4.22
CA ILE A 76 4.88 5.92 4.30
C ILE A 76 5.82 5.77 3.09
N PHE A 77 5.36 6.14 1.89
CA PHE A 77 6.18 6.08 0.68
C PHE A 77 7.40 7.03 0.70
N ASP A 78 7.21 8.23 1.25
CA ASP A 78 8.27 9.23 1.37
C ASP A 78 9.20 8.98 2.56
N ASP A 79 8.75 8.27 3.60
CA ASP A 79 9.52 8.00 4.81
C ASP A 79 10.76 7.12 4.53
N PRO A 80 11.98 7.58 4.84
CA PRO A 80 13.21 6.81 4.64
C PRO A 80 13.32 5.59 5.56
N SER A 81 12.58 5.54 6.67
CA SER A 81 12.55 4.40 7.61
C SER A 81 11.60 3.27 7.17
N SER A 82 10.91 3.45 6.05
CA SER A 82 10.00 2.45 5.50
C SER A 82 10.73 1.26 4.89
N SER A 83 10.37 0.05 5.33
CA SER A 83 10.79 -1.21 4.69
C SER A 83 10.16 -1.38 3.31
N TYR A 84 10.76 -2.21 2.45
CA TYR A 84 10.25 -2.47 1.11
C TYR A 84 8.84 -3.06 1.12
N SER A 85 8.54 -3.95 2.08
CA SER A 85 7.19 -4.48 2.29
C SER A 85 6.15 -3.39 2.59
N MET A 86 6.49 -2.34 3.36
CA MET A 86 5.56 -1.23 3.62
C MET A 86 5.38 -0.36 2.39
N ILE A 87 6.48 -0.03 1.69
CA ILE A 87 6.46 0.75 0.44
C ILE A 87 5.62 0.03 -0.62
N TYR A 88 5.77 -1.28 -0.77
CA TYR A 88 4.97 -2.09 -1.69
C TYR A 88 3.46 -1.89 -1.47
N GLY A 89 3.02 -1.95 -0.21
CA GLY A 89 1.61 -1.73 0.16
C GLY A 89 1.08 -0.33 -0.19
N THR A 90 1.95 0.63 -0.45
CA THR A 90 1.54 1.99 -0.84
C THR A 90 1.23 2.13 -2.33
N ILE A 91 1.86 1.32 -3.20
CA ILE A 91 1.93 1.58 -4.65
C ILE A 91 0.54 1.64 -5.27
N THR A 92 -0.27 0.60 -5.09
CA THR A 92 -1.60 0.52 -5.72
C THR A 92 -2.49 1.69 -5.28
N THR A 93 -2.50 2.01 -3.99
CA THR A 93 -3.34 3.10 -3.46
C THR A 93 -2.84 4.48 -3.88
N LEU A 94 -1.52 4.69 -3.96
CA LEU A 94 -0.93 5.91 -4.50
C LEU A 94 -1.30 6.11 -5.95
N LEU A 95 -1.05 5.10 -6.78
CA LEU A 95 -1.33 5.17 -8.21
C LEU A 95 -2.83 5.25 -8.51
N GLU A 96 -3.70 4.79 -7.62
CA GLU A 96 -5.13 4.95 -7.81
C GLU A 96 -5.60 6.38 -7.51
N PHE A 97 -5.15 6.97 -6.40
CA PHE A 97 -5.67 8.26 -5.94
C PHE A 97 -4.84 9.47 -6.36
N ALA A 98 -3.63 9.29 -6.90
CA ALA A 98 -2.80 10.38 -7.37
C ALA A 98 -3.44 11.14 -8.54
N THR A 99 -3.55 12.45 -8.38
CA THR A 99 -3.81 13.40 -9.47
C THR A 99 -2.67 13.40 -10.49
N PRO A 100 -2.88 13.91 -11.72
CA PRO A 100 -1.81 13.99 -12.72
C PRO A 100 -0.56 14.73 -12.21
N VAL A 101 -0.74 15.81 -11.45
CA VAL A 101 0.36 16.58 -10.86
C VAL A 101 1.10 15.77 -9.79
N GLU A 102 0.38 15.01 -8.97
CA GLU A 102 1.00 14.13 -7.96
C GLU A 102 1.79 13.00 -8.60
N ARG A 103 1.33 12.41 -9.71
CA ARG A 103 2.08 11.37 -10.43
C ARG A 103 3.44 11.87 -10.91
N ILE A 104 3.47 13.07 -11.49
CA ILE A 104 4.72 13.72 -11.91
C ILE A 104 5.65 13.91 -10.70
N ARG A 105 5.11 14.34 -9.56
CA ARG A 105 5.90 14.54 -8.32
C ARG A 105 6.40 13.25 -7.69
N LEU A 106 5.69 12.14 -7.86
CA LEU A 106 6.12 10.84 -7.34
C LEU A 106 7.25 10.23 -8.19
N HIS A 107 7.30 10.55 -9.48
CA HIS A 107 8.22 9.93 -10.44
C HIS A 107 9.70 9.88 -10.01
N PRO A 108 10.32 10.95 -9.48
CA PRO A 108 11.71 10.89 -9.03
C PRO A 108 11.95 9.85 -7.93
N ARG A 109 11.00 9.71 -7.00
CA ARG A 109 11.07 8.72 -5.92
C ARG A 109 10.90 7.30 -6.44
N PHE A 110 10.01 7.09 -7.43
CA PHE A 110 9.89 5.80 -8.12
C PHE A 110 11.22 5.38 -8.75
N MET A 111 11.90 6.29 -9.46
CA MET A 111 13.20 6.00 -10.09
C MET A 111 14.28 5.64 -9.05
N ILE A 112 14.35 6.38 -7.94
CA ILE A 112 15.27 6.06 -6.84
C ILE A 112 15.00 4.66 -6.26
N LEU A 113 13.73 4.30 -6.06
CA LEU A 113 13.35 2.99 -5.53
C LEU A 113 13.65 1.87 -6.51
N LEU A 114 13.44 2.06 -7.82
CA LEU A 114 13.80 1.08 -8.85
C LEU A 114 15.29 0.78 -8.81
N GLU A 115 16.15 1.80 -8.81
CA GLU A 115 17.60 1.60 -8.78
C GLU A 115 18.07 0.96 -7.45
N LYS A 116 17.52 1.41 -6.32
CA LYS A 116 17.83 0.84 -5.01
C LYS A 116 17.43 -0.64 -4.92
N THR A 117 16.22 -0.98 -5.36
CA THR A 117 15.75 -2.37 -5.31
C THR A 117 16.51 -3.28 -6.28
N ARG A 118 16.92 -2.77 -7.45
CA ARG A 118 17.79 -3.49 -8.40
C ARG A 118 19.13 -3.85 -7.78
N THR A 119 19.78 -2.89 -7.12
CA THR A 119 21.07 -3.10 -6.46
C THR A 119 20.94 -4.05 -5.27
N THR A 120 19.96 -3.84 -4.38
CA THR A 120 19.73 -4.73 -3.24
C THR A 120 19.39 -6.16 -3.66
N ALA A 121 18.62 -6.37 -4.73
CA ALA A 121 18.31 -7.71 -5.23
C ALA A 121 19.56 -8.48 -5.70
N ALA A 122 20.54 -7.77 -6.26
CA ALA A 122 21.79 -8.34 -6.79
C ALA A 122 22.84 -8.60 -5.70
N SER A 123 22.99 -7.71 -4.72
CA SER A 123 24.12 -7.71 -3.78
C SER A 123 23.74 -7.60 -2.29
N GLY A 124 22.45 -7.71 -1.95
CA GLY A 124 21.99 -7.66 -0.55
C GLY A 124 22.56 -8.78 0.32
N GLY A 125 23.00 -8.45 1.54
CA GLY A 125 23.55 -9.41 2.50
C GLY A 125 22.47 -10.27 3.19
N ASP A 126 21.26 -9.75 3.34
CA ASP A 126 20.13 -10.45 3.95
C ASP A 126 19.21 -11.07 2.88
N GLN A 127 18.87 -12.35 3.06
CA GLN A 127 18.00 -13.08 2.15
C GLN A 127 16.60 -12.48 2.11
N GLN A 128 16.08 -12.03 3.27
CA GLN A 128 14.74 -11.44 3.35
C GLN A 128 14.69 -10.11 2.61
N GLU A 129 15.65 -9.22 2.87
CA GLU A 129 15.73 -7.93 2.17
C GLU A 129 15.79 -8.08 0.64
N ARG A 130 16.49 -9.10 0.12
CA ARG A 130 16.53 -9.42 -1.31
C ARG A 130 15.18 -9.83 -1.88
N ILE A 131 14.42 -10.67 -1.15
CA ILE A 131 13.08 -11.10 -1.56
C ILE A 131 12.14 -9.90 -1.62
N GLU A 132 12.16 -9.04 -0.59
CA GLU A 132 11.33 -7.84 -0.55
C GLU A 132 11.71 -6.85 -1.66
N ALA A 133 13.01 -6.64 -1.90
CA ALA A 133 13.51 -5.77 -2.96
C ALA A 133 13.05 -6.28 -4.34
N HIS A 134 13.15 -7.58 -4.61
CA HIS A 134 12.68 -8.18 -5.85
C HIS A 134 11.16 -8.00 -6.03
N LYS A 135 10.38 -8.23 -4.97
CA LYS A 135 8.91 -8.03 -5.00
C LYS A 135 8.53 -6.58 -5.26
N LEU A 136 9.21 -5.63 -4.59
CA LEU A 136 8.98 -4.22 -4.80
C LEU A 136 9.37 -3.79 -6.22
N HIS A 137 10.55 -4.19 -6.71
CA HIS A 137 11.01 -3.88 -8.06
C HIS A 137 10.00 -4.33 -9.13
N ALA A 138 9.50 -5.57 -9.01
CA ALA A 138 8.50 -6.11 -9.92
C ALA A 138 7.16 -5.35 -9.89
N SER A 139 6.83 -4.65 -8.80
CA SER A 139 5.63 -3.82 -8.71
C SER A 139 5.83 -2.39 -9.24
N LEU A 140 7.07 -1.95 -9.38
CA LEU A 140 7.42 -0.61 -9.88
C LEU A 140 7.68 -0.59 -11.40
N THR A 141 7.87 -1.77 -12.00
CA THR A 141 8.09 -1.99 -13.45
C THR A 141 6.76 -2.22 -14.14
#